data_AF-A0A1H7P1N8-F1
#
_entry.id   AF-A0A1H7P1N8-F1
#
_cell.length_a   1.000
_cell.length_b   1.000
_cell.length_c   1.000
_cell.angle_alpha   90.00
_cell.angle_beta   90.00
_cell.angle_gamma   90.00
#
_symmetry.space_group_name_H-M   'P 1'
#
loop_
_entity.id
_entity.type
_entity.pdbx_description
1 polymer ?
#
loop_
_entity_poly.entity_id
_entity_poly.type
_entity_poly.pdbx_seq_one_letter_code
_entity_poly.pdbx_strand_id
1 'polypeptide(L)'
;MRLPAESPLRLGYERILIDCDRAAAYLLHDESAAARACRLQEQTTPARVTRALELRRVEQHEEAIDAAEAELLHGHRERFLHRLREHISQGPAGR
;
A
#
# COMPACT_ATOMS: atom_id res chain seq x y z
N MET A 1 25.65 11.34 -8.41
CA MET A 1 24.67 11.59 -7.33
C MET A 1 24.43 10.30 -6.57
N ARG A 2 24.41 10.31 -5.23
CA ARG A 2 24.06 9.13 -4.42
C ARG A 2 22.58 9.19 -4.06
N LEU A 3 21.83 8.14 -4.38
CA LEU A 3 20.41 8.07 -4.02
C LEU A 3 20.22 7.96 -2.50
N PRO A 4 19.18 8.61 -1.92
CA PRO A 4 18.81 8.43 -0.53
C PRO A 4 18.63 6.95 -0.19
N ALA A 5 18.96 6.55 1.03
CA ALA A 5 18.87 5.15 1.48
C ALA A 5 17.44 4.58 1.33
N GLU A 6 16.42 5.42 1.53
CA GLU A 6 15.01 5.04 1.47
C GLU A 6 14.41 5.18 0.06
N SER A 7 15.21 5.62 -0.92
CA SER A 7 14.75 5.76 -2.30
C SER A 7 14.25 4.41 -2.83
N PRO A 8 13.03 4.34 -3.40
CA PRO A 8 12.51 3.09 -3.95
C PRO A 8 13.43 2.46 -4.99
N LEU A 9 14.05 3.30 -5.83
CA LEU A 9 14.98 2.85 -6.86
C LEU A 9 16.23 2.22 -6.24
N ARG A 10 16.77 2.83 -5.17
CA ARG A 10 17.94 2.31 -4.47
C ARG A 10 17.62 0.98 -3.76
N LEU A 11 16.51 0.93 -3.03
CA LEU A 11 16.06 -0.28 -2.33
C LEU A 11 15.78 -1.43 -3.31
N GLY A 12 15.20 -1.12 -4.49
CA GLY A 12 14.97 -2.09 -5.55
C GLY A 12 16.29 -2.64 -6.12
N TYR A 13 17.26 -1.76 -6.39
CA TYR A 13 18.59 -2.16 -6.86
C TYR A 13 19.34 -3.00 -5.82
N GLU A 14 19.37 -2.58 -4.55
CA GLU A 14 19.99 -3.32 -3.45
C GLU A 14 19.33 -4.70 -3.26
N ARG A 15 18.02 -4.81 -3.49
CA ARG A 15 17.34 -6.11 -3.48
C ARG A 15 17.83 -7.05 -4.57
N ILE A 16 17.99 -6.55 -5.80
CA ILE A 16 18.52 -7.35 -6.91
C ILE A 16 19.93 -7.85 -6.57
N LEU A 17 20.79 -7.00 -6.00
CA LEU A 17 22.14 -7.42 -5.58
C LEU A 17 22.11 -8.53 -4.53
N ILE A 18 21.23 -8.42 -3.51
CA ILE A 18 21.05 -9.48 -2.51
C ILE A 18 20.63 -10.79 -3.17
N ASP A 19 19.71 -10.74 -4.13
CA ASP A 19 19.21 -11.94 -4.80
C ASP A 19 20.28 -12.56 -5.73
N CYS A 20 21.12 -11.74 -6.38
CA CYS A 20 22.29 -12.21 -7.13
C CYS A 20 23.33 -12.89 -6.22
N ASP A 21 23.70 -12.27 -5.10
CA ASP A 21 24.67 -12.85 -4.15
C ASP A 21 24.14 -14.16 -3.53
N ARG A 22 22.83 -14.26 -3.27
CA ARG A 22 22.19 -15.51 -2.84
C ARG A 22 22.24 -16.59 -3.91
N ALA A 23 21.99 -16.23 -5.17
CA ALA A 23 22.09 -17.16 -6.28
C ALA A 23 23.53 -17.65 -6.46
N ALA A 24 24.53 -16.77 -6.36
CA ALA A 24 25.94 -17.14 -6.40
C ALA A 24 26.33 -18.08 -5.23
N ALA A 25 25.89 -17.76 -4.01
CA ALA A 25 26.10 -18.64 -2.86
C ALA A 25 25.49 -20.04 -3.06
N TYR A 26 24.30 -20.10 -3.63
CA TYR A 26 23.59 -21.37 -3.84
C TYR A 26 24.15 -22.20 -5.00
N LEU A 27 24.38 -21.56 -6.16
CA LEU A 27 24.76 -22.25 -7.40
C LEU A 27 26.26 -22.50 -7.50
N LEU A 28 27.08 -21.62 -6.93
CA LEU A 28 28.54 -21.64 -7.03
C LEU A 28 29.23 -21.97 -5.71
N HIS A 29 28.45 -22.21 -4.64
CA HIS A 29 28.97 -22.42 -3.28
C HIS A 29 29.86 -21.26 -2.80
N ASP A 30 29.58 -20.03 -3.26
CA ASP A 30 30.33 -18.85 -2.86
C ASP A 30 29.88 -18.35 -1.47
N GLU A 31 30.57 -18.81 -0.43
CA GLU A 31 30.33 -18.37 0.96
C GLU A 31 30.55 -16.86 1.15
N SER A 32 31.44 -16.25 0.36
CA SER A 32 31.67 -14.81 0.42
C SER A 32 30.45 -14.03 -0.09
N ALA A 33 29.77 -14.55 -1.11
CA ALA A 33 28.51 -14.00 -1.60
C ALA A 33 27.40 -14.10 -0.55
N ALA A 34 27.30 -15.23 0.16
CA ALA A 34 26.36 -15.38 1.26
C ALA A 34 26.58 -14.30 2.34
N ALA A 35 27.83 -14.07 2.74
CA ALA A 35 28.19 -13.05 3.73
C ALA A 35 27.87 -11.62 3.23
N ARG A 36 28.12 -11.31 1.95
CA ARG A 36 27.76 -10.02 1.36
C ARG A 36 26.24 -9.79 1.34
N ALA A 37 25.46 -10.80 0.94
CA ALA A 37 24.01 -10.73 0.95
C ALA A 37 23.45 -10.46 2.36
N CYS A 38 23.95 -11.18 3.38
CA CYS A 38 23.55 -10.96 4.77
C CYS A 38 23.87 -9.53 5.23
N ARG A 39 25.10 -9.07 5.01
CA ARG A 39 25.52 -7.71 5.40
C ARG A 39 24.69 -6.63 4.72
N LEU A 40 24.45 -6.76 3.41
CA LEU A 40 23.66 -5.77 2.67
C LEU A 40 22.19 -5.80 3.11
N GLN A 41 21.64 -6.98 3.40
CA GLN A 41 20.29 -7.12 3.95
C GLN A 41 20.18 -6.43 5.32
N GLU A 42 21.13 -6.64 6.23
CA GLU A 42 21.15 -5.99 7.55
C GLU A 42 21.22 -4.45 7.42
N GLN A 43 22.09 -3.95 6.56
CA GLN A 43 22.26 -2.51 6.33
C GLN A 43 21.03 -1.83 5.72
N THR A 44 20.25 -2.56 4.91
CA THR A 44 19.11 -1.99 4.17
C THR A 44 17.77 -2.25 4.85
N THR A 45 17.70 -3.18 5.80
CA THR A 45 16.46 -3.54 6.51
C THR A 45 15.77 -2.33 7.16
N PRO A 46 16.46 -1.43 7.88
CA PRO A 46 15.82 -0.27 8.47
C PRO A 46 15.11 0.62 7.43
N ALA A 47 15.79 0.96 6.33
CA ALA A 47 15.22 1.78 5.26
C ALA A 47 14.02 1.11 4.58
N ARG A 48 14.05 -0.22 4.42
CA ARG A 48 12.92 -0.98 3.86
C ARG A 48 11.72 -0.98 4.80
N VAL A 49 11.95 -1.11 6.11
CA VAL A 49 10.89 -1.05 7.12
C VAL A 49 10.28 0.35 7.16
N THR A 50 11.10 1.42 7.22
CA THR A 50 10.59 2.79 7.19
C THR A 50 9.72 3.02 5.96
N ARG A 51 10.22 2.65 4.78
CA ARG A 51 9.47 2.81 3.53
C ARG A 51 8.14 2.03 3.53
N ALA A 52 8.13 0.80 4.06
CA ALA A 52 6.91 0.00 4.16
C ALA A 52 5.88 0.64 5.09
N LEU A 53 6.32 1.23 6.22
CA LEU A 53 5.45 1.94 7.14
C LEU A 53 4.89 3.23 6.53
N GLU A 54 5.69 3.97 5.76
CA GLU A 54 5.22 5.14 5.02
C GLU A 54 4.13 4.77 4.01
N LEU A 55 4.37 3.74 3.20
CA LEU A 55 3.38 3.26 2.22
C LEU A 55 2.10 2.83 2.91
N ARG A 56 2.20 2.10 4.02
CA ARG A 56 1.01 1.67 4.77
C ARG A 56 0.19 2.83 5.31
N ARG A 57 0.83 3.92 5.73
CA ARG A 57 0.12 5.13 6.18
C ARG A 57 -0.62 5.82 5.04
N VAL A 58 -0.02 5.85 3.85
CA VAL A 58 -0.69 6.40 2.66
C VAL A 58 -1.89 5.55 2.28
N GLU A 59 -1.74 4.22 2.22
CA GLU A 59 -2.83 3.29 1.94
C GLU A 59 -3.98 3.46 2.95
N GLN A 60 -3.68 3.52 4.25
CA GLN A 60 -4.68 3.74 5.29
C GLN A 60 -5.39 5.09 5.16
N HIS A 61 -4.69 6.11 4.69
CA HIS A 61 -5.29 7.42 4.45
C HIS A 61 -6.25 7.40 3.27
N GLU A 62 -5.86 6.76 2.17
CA GLU A 62 -6.70 6.56 0.99
C GLU A 62 -7.96 5.73 1.35
N GLU A 63 -7.79 4.61 2.05
CA GLU A 63 -8.90 3.79 2.56
C GLU A 63 -9.88 4.59 3.43
N ALA A 64 -9.37 5.50 4.26
CA ALA A 64 -10.22 6.35 5.10
C ALA A 64 -11.00 7.39 4.29
N ILE A 65 -10.39 7.95 3.24
CA ILE A 65 -11.07 8.87 2.31
C ILE A 65 -12.18 8.12 1.57
N ASP A 66 -11.87 6.96 1.02
CA ASP A 66 -12.84 6.13 0.28
C ASP A 66 -14.02 5.72 1.17
N ALA A 67 -13.74 5.35 2.42
CA ALA A 67 -14.78 5.02 3.39
C ALA A 67 -15.69 6.22 3.70
N ALA A 68 -15.12 7.42 3.88
CA ALA A 68 -15.88 8.64 4.13
C ALA A 68 -16.74 9.04 2.91
N GLU A 69 -16.22 8.88 1.69
CA GLU A 69 -16.98 9.11 0.47
C GLU A 69 -18.14 8.12 0.35
N ALA A 70 -17.89 6.83 0.61
CA ALA A 70 -18.92 5.80 0.59
C ALA A 70 -20.03 6.09 1.60
N GLU A 71 -19.69 6.55 2.80
CA GLU A 71 -20.68 6.94 3.83
C GLU A 71 -21.52 8.15 3.38
N LEU A 72 -20.89 9.15 2.77
CA LEU A 72 -21.60 10.33 2.24
C LEU A 72 -22.59 9.93 1.13
N LEU A 73 -22.15 9.09 0.18
CA LEU A 73 -23.00 8.56 -0.88
C LEU A 73 -24.14 7.70 -0.33
N HIS A 74 -23.87 6.91 0.70
CA HIS A 74 -24.90 6.14 1.40
C HIS A 74 -25.97 7.05 1.98
N GLY A 75 -25.57 8.09 2.72
CA GLY A 75 -26.50 9.08 3.28
C GLY A 75 -27.28 9.84 2.19
N HIS A 76 -26.66 10.15 1.05
CA HIS A 76 -27.34 10.76 -0.09
C HIS A 76 -28.44 9.85 -0.64
N ARG A 77 -28.12 8.58 -0.82
CA ARG A 77 -29.05 7.56 -1.29
C ARG A 77 -30.21 7.37 -0.30
N GLU A 78 -29.94 7.28 0.99
CA GLU A 78 -30.99 7.14 2.01
C GLU A 78 -31.97 8.31 1.99
N ARG A 79 -31.46 9.55 1.93
CA ARG A 79 -32.31 10.75 1.86
C ARG A 79 -33.15 10.78 0.58
N PHE A 80 -32.58 10.37 -0.55
CA PHE A 80 -33.34 10.25 -1.79
C PHE A 80 -34.46 9.21 -1.67
N LEU A 81 -34.15 8.02 -1.16
CA LEU A 81 -35.13 6.95 -0.98
C LEU A 81 -36.20 7.30 0.05
N HIS A 82 -35.86 8.08 1.07
CA HIS A 82 -36.83 8.62 2.02
C HIS A 82 -37.82 9.55 1.32
N ARG A 83 -37.32 10.59 0.62
CA ARG A 83 -38.19 11.51 -0.13
C ARG A 83 -39.05 10.82 -1.17
N LEU A 84 -38.50 9.83 -1.86
CA LEU A 84 -39.25 9.03 -2.83
C LEU A 84 -40.40 8.27 -2.16
N ARG A 85 -40.15 7.64 -1.00
CA ARG A 85 -41.19 6.94 -0.22
C ARG A 85 -42.28 7.89 0.27
N GLU A 86 -41.91 9.07 0.76
CA GLU A 86 -42.87 10.09 1.17
C GLU A 86 -43.73 10.54 -0.02
N HIS A 87 -43.12 10.81 -1.18
CA HIS A 87 -43.84 11.21 -2.38
C HIS A 87 -44.81 10.12 -2.87
N ILE A 88 -44.39 8.85 -2.87
CA ILE A 88 -45.26 7.72 -3.23
C ILE A 88 -46.41 7.59 -2.23
N SER A 89 -46.15 7.76 -0.93
CA SER A 89 -47.17 7.71 0.12
C SER A 89 -48.14 8.89 0.08
N GLN A 90 -47.73 10.02 -0.48
CA GLN A 90 -48.54 11.23 -0.69
C GLN A 90 -49.17 11.31 -2.10
N GLY A 91 -48.87 10.36 -2.99
CA GLY A 91 -49.53 10.21 -4.29
C GLY A 91 -51.02 9.88 -4.12
N PRO A 92 -51.89 10.34 -5.04
CA PRO A 92 -53.25 10.73 -4.73
C PRO A 92 -54.09 9.57 -4.16
N ALA A 93 -54.59 9.77 -2.94
CA ALA A 93 -55.85 9.15 -2.55
C ALA A 93 -56.89 9.46 -3.63
N GLY A 94 -57.52 8.40 -4.12
CA GLY A 94 -58.44 8.33 -5.25
C GLY A 94 -59.19 9.60 -5.63
N ARG A 95 -59.17 9.89 -6.93
CA ARG A 95 -60.35 10.44 -7.61
C ARG A 95 -61.53 9.48 -7.48
#